data_AF-A0A2Z4UB92-F1
#
_entry.id   AF-A0A2Z4UB92-F1
#
_cell.length_a   1.000
_cell.length_b   1.000
_cell.length_c   1.000
_cell.angle_alpha   90.00
_cell.angle_beta   90.00
_cell.angle_gamma   90.00
#
_symmetry.space_group_name_H-M   'P 1'
#
loop_
_entity.id
_entity.type
_entity.pdbx_description
1 polymer ?
#
loop_
_entity_poly.entity_id
_entity_poly.type
_entity_poly.pdbx_seq_one_letter_code
_entity_poly.pdbx_strand_id
1 'polypeptide(L)'
;MLGSRYLVKNFGASGYTLQKSGNFPYWDNPAFQESGDFNPDIVLIMLGTNDTKPYNWTGTEKFLKDYKELISHYCSLDSKPQIFLMTPAAIFPESFKPANHYKMQTNVADTLSSAIKELGEQKQLPVIDVHEYTRIHPEYFLLDGVHPDSHGAELIAQLACEAIQQNR
;
A
#
# COMPACT_ATOMS: atom_id res chain seq x y z
N MET A 1 -9.81 11.55 -13.40
CA MET A 1 -10.26 10.18 -13.06
C MET A 1 -11.38 10.22 -12.03
N LEU A 2 -12.18 9.15 -11.94
CA LEU A 2 -13.42 8.95 -11.16
C LEU A 2 -14.60 9.94 -11.39
N GLY A 3 -14.33 11.22 -11.64
CA GLY A 3 -15.34 12.25 -11.94
C GLY A 3 -15.84 13.02 -10.70
N SER A 4 -16.74 13.99 -10.90
CA SER A 4 -17.17 14.94 -9.87
C SER A 4 -17.99 14.36 -8.71
N ARG A 5 -18.36 13.07 -8.78
CA ARG A 5 -19.08 12.36 -7.70
C ARG A 5 -18.16 11.85 -6.59
N TYR A 6 -16.84 12.03 -6.72
CA TYR A 6 -15.87 11.56 -5.75
C TYR A 6 -15.12 12.73 -5.13
N LEU A 7 -15.03 12.72 -3.80
CA LEU A 7 -14.07 13.50 -3.05
C LEU A 7 -12.92 12.57 -2.66
N VAL A 8 -11.71 12.86 -3.14
CA VAL A 8 -10.51 12.06 -2.85
C VAL A 8 -9.63 12.84 -1.88
N LYS A 9 -9.21 12.20 -0.79
CA LYS A 9 -8.27 12.77 0.19
C LYS A 9 -7.11 11.81 0.41
N ASN A 10 -5.90 12.37 0.49
CA ASN A 10 -4.66 11.62 0.69
C ASN A 10 -4.28 11.61 2.17
N PHE A 11 -4.03 10.43 2.72
CA PHE A 11 -3.56 10.20 4.09
C PHE A 11 -2.23 9.42 4.11
N GLY A 12 -1.47 9.45 3.02
CA GLY A 12 -0.17 8.81 2.93
C GLY A 12 0.87 9.47 3.84
N ALA A 13 1.69 8.63 4.48
CA ALA A 13 2.77 9.07 5.35
C ALA A 13 4.11 8.47 4.89
N SER A 14 5.05 9.34 4.50
CA SER A 14 6.36 8.92 3.96
C SER A 14 7.19 8.18 5.01
N GLY A 15 7.69 6.99 4.66
CA GLY A 15 8.59 6.21 5.51
C GLY A 15 7.89 5.32 6.55
N TYR A 16 6.57 5.35 6.64
CA TYR A 16 5.81 4.60 7.64
C TYR A 16 5.58 3.14 7.26
N THR A 17 5.52 2.27 8.28
CA THR A 17 5.28 0.83 8.20
C THR A 17 3.84 0.48 8.50
N LEU A 18 3.38 -0.65 7.98
CA LEU A 18 2.14 -1.27 8.43
C LEU A 18 2.34 -2.00 9.76
N GLN A 19 3.46 -2.67 9.96
CA GLN A 19 3.76 -3.36 11.22
C GLN A 19 3.88 -2.34 12.35
N LYS A 20 3.18 -2.60 13.45
CA LYS A 20 3.19 -1.76 14.67
C LYS A 20 4.55 -1.75 15.36
N SER A 21 5.34 -2.79 15.15
CA SER A 21 6.70 -2.91 15.69
C SER A 21 7.78 -2.23 14.83
N GLY A 22 7.40 -1.64 13.69
CA GLY A 22 8.34 -0.91 12.85
C GLY A 22 8.80 0.40 13.51
N ASN A 23 9.85 1.01 12.99
CA ASN A 23 10.40 2.25 13.53
C ASN A 23 9.47 3.47 13.38
N PHE A 24 8.57 3.46 12.40
CA PHE A 24 7.56 4.49 12.14
C PHE A 24 6.22 3.82 11.81
N PRO A 25 5.49 3.28 12.78
CA PRO A 25 4.22 2.61 12.52
C PRO A 25 3.14 3.61 12.10
N TYR A 26 2.45 3.34 10.98
CA TYR A 26 1.39 4.23 10.45
C TYR A 26 0.29 4.51 11.48
N TRP A 27 0.05 3.57 12.37
CA TRP A 27 -0.87 3.64 13.51
C TRP A 27 -0.67 4.85 14.43
N ASP A 28 0.56 5.32 14.57
CA ASP A 28 0.90 6.45 15.44
C ASP A 28 0.96 7.78 14.66
N ASN A 29 0.73 7.74 13.34
CA ASN A 29 0.72 8.94 12.51
C ASN A 29 -0.65 9.64 12.58
N PRO A 30 -0.71 10.98 12.69
CA PRO A 30 -1.98 11.73 12.64
C PRO A 30 -2.86 11.39 11.43
N ALA A 31 -2.26 11.06 10.28
CA ALA A 31 -2.99 10.70 9.07
C ALA A 31 -3.84 9.43 9.25
N PHE A 32 -3.44 8.49 10.12
CA PHE A 32 -4.28 7.32 10.43
C PHE A 32 -5.58 7.75 11.10
N GLN A 33 -5.50 8.58 12.14
CA GLN A 33 -6.69 9.10 12.82
C GLN A 33 -7.54 9.96 11.86
N GLU A 34 -6.92 10.89 11.14
CA GLU A 34 -7.62 11.77 10.20
C GLU A 34 -8.31 10.99 9.07
N SER A 35 -7.77 9.84 8.67
CA SER A 35 -8.38 8.97 7.65
C SER A 35 -9.64 8.27 8.16
N GLY A 36 -9.69 7.94 9.46
CA GLY A 36 -10.89 7.41 10.11
C GLY A 36 -11.94 8.51 10.32
N ASP A 37 -11.52 9.68 10.80
CA ASP A 37 -12.38 10.85 11.04
C ASP A 37 -13.02 11.38 9.74
N PHE A 38 -12.38 11.15 8.60
CA PHE A 38 -12.93 11.47 7.28
C PHE A 38 -14.17 10.63 6.94
N ASN A 39 -14.39 9.50 7.63
CA ASN A 39 -15.52 8.59 7.47
C ASN A 39 -15.80 8.23 5.99
N PRO A 40 -14.80 7.68 5.27
CA PRO A 40 -14.87 7.48 3.82
C PRO A 40 -15.87 6.41 3.40
N ASP A 41 -16.40 6.49 2.18
CA ASP A 41 -17.16 5.40 1.55
C ASP A 41 -16.26 4.34 0.88
N ILE A 42 -15.03 4.72 0.52
CA ILE A 42 -14.04 3.85 -0.13
C ILE A 42 -12.67 4.07 0.51
N VAL A 43 -11.99 2.97 0.87
CA VAL A 43 -10.63 2.99 1.41
C VAL A 43 -9.71 2.20 0.49
N LEU A 44 -8.62 2.83 0.06
CA LEU A 44 -7.52 2.20 -0.67
C LEU A 44 -6.33 2.06 0.27
N ILE A 45 -5.87 0.83 0.56
CA ILE A 45 -4.75 0.59 1.48
C ILE A 45 -3.53 0.14 0.69
N MET A 46 -2.50 1.00 0.60
CA MET A 46 -1.20 0.68 0.00
C MET A 46 -0.08 0.94 1.01
N LEU A 47 0.27 -0.08 1.79
CA LEU A 47 1.37 -0.07 2.76
C LEU A 47 2.21 -1.35 2.59
N GLY A 48 3.41 -1.36 3.18
CA GLY A 48 4.29 -2.55 3.19
C GLY A 48 5.70 -2.29 2.67
N THR A 49 5.92 -1.28 1.83
CA THR A 49 7.25 -1.00 1.26
C THR A 49 8.30 -0.76 2.35
N ASN A 50 7.99 0.03 3.39
CA ASN A 50 8.93 0.30 4.49
C ASN A 50 9.09 -0.86 5.48
N ASP A 51 8.12 -1.77 5.53
CA ASP A 51 8.19 -2.99 6.33
C ASP A 51 9.29 -3.92 5.82
N THR A 52 9.62 -3.85 4.52
CA THR A 52 10.67 -4.67 3.89
C THR A 52 12.08 -4.38 4.41
N LYS A 53 12.30 -3.27 5.14
CA LYS A 53 13.63 -2.94 5.68
C LYS A 53 13.99 -3.96 6.77
N PRO A 54 15.23 -4.50 6.80
CA PRO A 54 15.63 -5.56 7.73
C PRO A 54 15.35 -5.29 9.20
N TYR A 55 15.42 -4.03 9.63
CA TYR A 55 15.17 -3.62 11.01
C TYR A 55 13.69 -3.41 11.34
N ASN A 56 12.81 -3.36 10.34
CA ASN A 56 11.35 -3.30 10.50
C ASN A 56 10.70 -4.67 10.31
N TRP A 57 11.24 -5.51 9.42
CA TRP A 57 10.62 -6.76 9.02
C TRP A 57 10.63 -7.79 10.16
N THR A 58 9.45 -8.14 10.66
CA THR A 58 9.30 -9.15 11.72
C THR A 58 8.56 -10.42 11.28
N GLY A 59 8.34 -10.58 9.96
CA GLY A 59 7.74 -11.77 9.35
C GLY A 59 6.29 -11.58 8.89
N THR A 60 5.88 -12.40 7.93
CA THR A 60 4.59 -12.31 7.22
C THR A 60 3.40 -12.49 8.16
N GLU A 61 3.48 -13.38 9.15
CA GLU A 61 2.39 -13.61 10.10
C GLU A 61 2.05 -12.33 10.89
N LYS A 62 3.08 -11.65 11.42
CA LYS A 62 2.90 -10.39 12.15
C LYS A 62 2.39 -9.28 11.25
N PHE A 63 2.89 -9.20 10.02
CA PHE A 63 2.40 -8.26 9.02
C PHE A 63 0.91 -8.47 8.76
N LEU A 64 0.49 -9.70 8.48
CA LEU A 64 -0.91 -10.04 8.21
C LEU A 64 -1.81 -9.85 9.44
N LYS A 65 -1.29 -10.06 10.65
CA LYS A 65 -2.02 -9.77 11.89
C LYS A 65 -2.36 -8.27 11.95
N ASP A 66 -1.36 -7.41 11.83
CA ASP A 66 -1.56 -5.95 11.88
C ASP A 66 -2.42 -5.48 10.70
N TYR A 67 -2.27 -6.08 9.51
CA TYR A 67 -3.08 -5.73 8.33
C TYR A 67 -4.56 -6.05 8.57
N LYS A 68 -4.86 -7.23 9.15
CA LYS A 68 -6.22 -7.61 9.52
C LYS A 68 -6.83 -6.64 10.53
N GLU A 69 -6.04 -6.17 11.49
CA GLU A 69 -6.48 -5.15 12.45
C GLU A 69 -6.78 -3.81 11.74
N LEU A 70 -6.00 -3.43 10.72
CA LEU A 70 -6.21 -2.19 9.96
C LEU A 70 -7.49 -2.27 9.13
N ILE A 71 -7.73 -3.41 8.48
CA ILE A 71 -8.99 -3.70 7.79
C ILE A 71 -10.16 -3.63 8.77
N SER A 72 -10.03 -4.29 9.94
CA SER A 72 -11.06 -4.27 10.97
C SER A 72 -11.38 -2.87 11.49
N HIS A 73 -10.38 -1.99 11.62
CA HIS A 73 -10.59 -0.59 11.97
C HIS A 73 -11.49 0.10 10.94
N TYR A 74 -11.15 0.06 9.65
CA TYR A 74 -11.98 0.69 8.63
C TYR A 74 -13.37 0.05 8.50
N CYS A 75 -13.50 -1.28 8.65
CA CYS A 75 -14.80 -1.95 8.68
C CYS A 75 -15.69 -1.51 9.86
N SER A 76 -15.10 -1.00 10.94
CA SER A 76 -15.84 -0.52 12.12
C SER A 76 -16.36 0.92 12.00
N LEU A 77 -15.95 1.65 10.96
CA LEU A 77 -16.47 3.00 10.72
C LEU A 77 -17.95 2.98 10.37
N ASP A 78 -18.67 4.03 10.76
CA ASP A 78 -20.12 4.15 10.54
C ASP A 78 -20.48 4.18 9.05
N SER A 79 -19.62 4.75 8.20
CA SER A 79 -19.78 4.75 6.74
C SER A 79 -19.74 3.35 6.11
N LYS A 80 -19.17 2.35 6.80
CA LYS A 80 -18.98 0.98 6.32
C LYS A 80 -18.29 0.96 4.93
N PRO A 81 -17.06 1.49 4.83
CA PRO A 81 -16.40 1.68 3.55
C PRO A 81 -16.20 0.36 2.80
N GLN A 82 -16.23 0.45 1.48
CA GLN A 82 -15.65 -0.56 0.61
C GLN A 82 -14.12 -0.46 0.68
N ILE A 83 -13.45 -1.56 1.02
CA ILE A 83 -12.01 -1.60 1.20
C ILE A 83 -11.35 -2.31 0.02
N PHE A 84 -10.35 -1.66 -0.59
CA PHE A 84 -9.46 -2.25 -1.57
C PHE A 84 -8.06 -2.40 -0.97
N LEU A 85 -7.50 -3.60 -1.11
CA LEU A 85 -6.11 -3.86 -0.75
C LEU A 85 -5.23 -3.57 -1.96
N MET A 86 -4.11 -2.90 -1.77
CA MET A 86 -3.13 -2.64 -2.83
C MET A 86 -1.80 -3.24 -2.39
N THR A 87 -1.19 -4.05 -3.26
CA THR A 87 0.17 -4.56 -3.00
C THR A 87 1.17 -3.40 -3.03
N PRO A 88 2.30 -3.45 -2.30
CA PRO A 88 3.33 -2.42 -2.42
C PRO A 88 3.92 -2.44 -3.83
N ALA A 89 4.23 -1.26 -4.38
CA ALA A 89 4.93 -1.17 -5.67
C ALA A 89 6.25 -1.97 -5.65
N ALA A 90 6.67 -2.43 -6.82
CA ALA A 90 7.98 -3.06 -6.99
C ALA A 90 9.10 -2.08 -6.61
N ILE A 91 10.21 -2.64 -6.14
CA ILE A 91 11.40 -1.88 -5.74
C ILE A 91 12.63 -2.44 -6.49
N PHE A 92 13.58 -1.56 -6.77
CA PHE A 92 14.75 -1.86 -7.62
C PHE A 92 16.07 -1.46 -6.90
N PRO A 93 16.34 -2.00 -5.69
CA PRO A 93 17.49 -1.60 -4.89
C PRO A 93 18.84 -1.87 -5.56
N GLU A 94 18.92 -2.93 -6.36
CA GLU A 94 20.17 -3.36 -7.02
C GLU A 94 20.47 -2.57 -8.31
N SER A 95 19.43 -2.02 -8.95
CA SER A 95 19.56 -1.31 -10.22
C SER A 95 19.95 0.16 -10.05
N PHE A 96 19.81 0.72 -8.85
CA PHE A 96 20.05 2.14 -8.58
C PHE A 96 20.90 2.33 -7.32
N LYS A 97 22.12 2.84 -7.48
CA LYS A 97 23.05 3.10 -6.34
C LYS A 97 22.43 3.93 -5.19
N PRO A 98 21.54 4.91 -5.41
CA PRO A 98 20.85 5.61 -4.33
C PRO A 98 19.89 4.71 -3.53
N ALA A 99 19.25 3.73 -4.17
CA ALA A 99 18.28 2.82 -3.56
C ALA A 99 18.88 1.95 -2.43
N ASN A 100 20.17 1.61 -2.56
CA ASN A 100 20.91 0.87 -1.54
C ASN A 100 20.92 1.56 -0.16
N HIS A 101 20.68 2.87 -0.09
CA HIS A 101 20.58 3.58 1.21
C HIS A 101 19.35 3.15 2.02
N TYR A 102 18.25 2.79 1.35
CA TYR A 102 17.00 2.43 2.03
C TYR A 102 17.01 1.02 2.61
N LYS A 103 17.92 0.15 2.14
CA LYS A 103 18.07 -1.25 2.55
C LYS A 103 16.77 -2.05 2.43
N MET A 104 15.92 -1.72 1.46
CA MET A 104 14.69 -2.47 1.21
C MET A 104 14.99 -3.81 0.56
N GLN A 105 14.17 -4.82 0.85
CA GLN A 105 14.39 -6.21 0.43
C GLN A 105 13.34 -6.62 -0.61
N THR A 106 13.77 -6.84 -1.86
CA THR A 106 12.90 -7.23 -2.99
C THR A 106 12.14 -8.52 -2.71
N ASN A 107 12.82 -9.56 -2.20
CA ASN A 107 12.22 -10.83 -1.83
C ASN A 107 11.13 -10.70 -0.74
N VAL A 108 11.28 -9.73 0.17
CA VAL A 108 10.24 -9.43 1.16
C VAL A 108 9.07 -8.69 0.51
N ALA A 109 9.32 -7.75 -0.42
CA ALA A 109 8.26 -7.10 -1.19
C ALA A 109 7.43 -8.10 -2.00
N ASP A 110 8.08 -9.09 -2.66
CA ASP A 110 7.42 -10.17 -3.37
C ASP A 110 6.54 -11.01 -2.42
N THR A 111 7.11 -11.37 -1.26
CA THR A 111 6.40 -12.13 -0.22
C THR A 111 5.16 -11.36 0.27
N LEU A 112 5.29 -10.05 0.49
CA LEU A 112 4.18 -9.20 0.91
C LEU A 112 3.11 -9.08 -0.15
N SER A 113 3.49 -8.92 -1.43
CA SER A 113 2.52 -8.89 -2.53
C SER A 113 1.67 -10.15 -2.56
N SER A 114 2.29 -11.33 -2.53
CA SER A 114 1.58 -12.62 -2.48
C SER A 114 0.68 -12.73 -1.24
N ALA A 115 1.19 -12.37 -0.06
CA ALA A 115 0.45 -12.45 1.18
C ALA A 115 -0.78 -11.52 1.21
N ILE A 116 -0.69 -10.33 0.63
CA ILE A 116 -1.82 -9.38 0.53
C ILE A 116 -2.89 -9.92 -0.44
N LYS A 117 -2.47 -10.54 -1.55
CA LYS A 117 -3.39 -11.18 -2.51
C LYS A 117 -4.16 -12.33 -1.86
N GLU A 118 -3.45 -13.23 -1.18
CA GLU A 118 -4.07 -14.32 -0.41
C GLU A 118 -5.01 -13.80 0.67
N LEU A 119 -4.63 -12.72 1.36
CA LEU A 119 -5.49 -12.09 2.36
C LEU A 119 -6.78 -11.53 1.74
N GLY A 120 -6.68 -10.88 0.59
CA GLY A 120 -7.83 -10.38 -0.15
C GLY A 120 -8.79 -11.49 -0.56
N GLU A 121 -8.27 -12.59 -1.10
CA GLU A 121 -9.07 -13.79 -1.41
C GLU A 121 -9.76 -14.36 -0.17
N GLN A 122 -9.02 -14.54 0.93
CA GLN A 122 -9.56 -15.05 2.21
C GLN A 122 -10.67 -14.17 2.79
N LYS A 123 -10.54 -12.85 2.63
CA LYS A 123 -11.49 -11.85 3.16
C LYS A 123 -12.56 -11.45 2.14
N GLN A 124 -12.51 -11.98 0.92
CA GLN A 124 -13.36 -11.59 -0.20
C GLN A 124 -13.32 -10.07 -0.45
N LEU A 125 -12.12 -9.48 -0.35
CA LEU A 125 -11.87 -8.07 -0.62
C LEU A 125 -11.17 -7.91 -1.98
N PRO A 126 -11.52 -6.88 -2.77
CA PRO A 126 -10.82 -6.59 -4.02
C PRO A 126 -9.36 -6.23 -3.76
N VAL A 127 -8.47 -6.77 -4.60
CA VAL A 127 -7.01 -6.52 -4.54
C VAL A 127 -6.54 -5.90 -5.84
N ILE A 128 -5.74 -4.84 -5.74
CA ILE A 128 -5.06 -4.19 -6.85
C ILE A 128 -3.58 -4.57 -6.78
N ASP A 129 -3.13 -5.37 -7.74
CA ASP A 129 -1.76 -5.89 -7.76
C ASP A 129 -0.76 -4.89 -8.34
N VAL A 130 -0.60 -3.75 -7.67
CA VAL A 130 0.34 -2.69 -8.07
C VAL A 130 1.76 -3.23 -8.25
N HIS A 131 2.17 -4.18 -7.41
CA HIS A 131 3.48 -4.80 -7.47
C HIS A 131 3.77 -5.39 -8.85
N GLU A 132 2.88 -6.24 -9.38
CA GLU A 132 3.08 -6.89 -10.67
C GLU A 132 3.10 -5.88 -11.83
N TYR A 133 2.17 -4.92 -11.81
CA TYR A 133 2.12 -3.89 -12.85
C TYR A 133 3.36 -2.98 -12.85
N THR A 134 3.91 -2.65 -11.69
CA THR A 134 5.09 -1.79 -11.59
C THR A 134 6.41 -2.53 -11.79
N ARG A 135 6.44 -3.86 -11.56
CA ARG A 135 7.66 -4.69 -11.70
C ARG A 135 8.26 -4.65 -13.11
N ILE A 136 7.41 -4.52 -14.13
CA ILE A 136 7.83 -4.45 -15.53
C ILE A 136 8.20 -3.03 -16.00
N HIS A 137 8.13 -2.03 -15.11
CA HIS A 137 8.38 -0.62 -15.41
C HIS A 137 9.47 0.01 -14.51
N PRO A 138 10.71 -0.49 -14.50
CA PRO A 138 11.80 0.11 -13.73
C PRO A 138 12.10 1.57 -14.12
N GLU A 139 11.72 1.98 -15.34
CA GLU A 139 11.84 3.35 -15.84
C GLU A 139 10.99 4.38 -15.06
N TYR A 140 9.99 3.93 -14.29
CA TYR A 140 9.24 4.83 -13.41
C TYR A 140 9.97 5.12 -12.11
N PHE A 141 11.08 4.44 -11.81
CA PHE A 141 11.77 4.50 -10.52
C PHE A 141 13.21 5.03 -10.62
N LEU A 142 13.56 5.72 -11.72
CA LEU A 142 14.94 6.09 -12.02
C LEU A 142 15.61 7.02 -11.00
N LEU A 143 14.83 7.72 -10.17
CA LEU A 143 15.37 8.64 -9.18
C LEU A 143 16.12 7.90 -8.06
N ASP A 144 15.52 6.84 -7.53
CA ASP A 144 16.02 6.17 -6.34
C ASP A 144 15.66 4.69 -6.22
N GLY A 145 15.08 4.09 -7.26
CA GLY A 145 14.67 2.69 -7.28
C GLY A 145 13.52 2.31 -6.34
N VAL A 146 12.85 3.27 -5.69
CA VAL A 146 11.80 3.01 -4.69
C VAL A 146 10.55 3.84 -4.95
N HIS A 147 10.69 5.12 -5.24
CA HIS A 147 9.56 6.01 -5.44
C HIS A 147 9.24 6.13 -6.93
N PRO A 148 7.99 5.87 -7.34
CA PRO A 148 7.58 6.09 -8.71
C PRO A 148 7.56 7.59 -9.04
N ASP A 149 7.90 7.92 -10.27
CA ASP A 149 7.75 9.24 -10.86
C ASP A 149 6.27 9.53 -11.20
N SER A 150 6.00 10.63 -11.91
CA SER A 150 4.64 10.97 -12.31
C SER A 150 3.96 9.93 -13.19
N HIS A 151 4.69 9.21 -14.03
CA HIS A 151 4.14 8.17 -14.91
C HIS A 151 3.78 6.92 -14.10
N GLY A 152 4.65 6.51 -13.18
CA GLY A 152 4.34 5.41 -12.26
C GLY A 152 3.16 5.74 -11.35
N ALA A 153 3.09 6.98 -10.83
CA ALA A 153 1.96 7.44 -10.04
C ALA A 153 0.64 7.46 -10.85
N GLU A 154 0.70 7.87 -12.12
CA GLU A 154 -0.45 7.83 -13.03
C GLU A 154 -0.94 6.39 -13.27
N LEU A 155 -0.04 5.44 -13.54
CA LEU A 155 -0.39 4.02 -13.69
C LEU A 155 -1.11 3.48 -12.45
N ILE A 156 -0.56 3.73 -11.25
CA ILE A 156 -1.17 3.26 -9.99
C ILE A 156 -2.58 3.85 -9.83
N ALA A 157 -2.74 5.12 -10.14
CA ALA A 157 -4.03 5.81 -10.01
C ALA A 157 -5.05 5.34 -11.07
N GLN A 158 -4.61 4.96 -12.28
CA GLN A 158 -5.46 4.32 -13.30
C GLN A 158 -5.96 2.96 -12.82
N LEU A 159 -5.08 2.10 -12.29
CA LEU A 159 -5.45 0.79 -11.72
C LEU A 159 -6.49 0.95 -10.60
N ALA A 160 -6.31 1.93 -9.71
CA ALA A 160 -7.30 2.24 -8.67
C ALA A 160 -8.64 2.71 -9.24
N CYS A 161 -8.62 3.58 -10.26
CA CYS A 161 -9.83 4.05 -10.92
C CYS A 161 -10.62 2.91 -11.56
N GLU A 162 -9.94 2.00 -12.27
CA GLU A 162 -10.55 0.84 -12.93
C GLU A 162 -11.15 -0.12 -11.89
N ALA A 163 -10.40 -0.45 -10.85
CA ALA A 163 -10.87 -1.34 -9.78
C ALA A 163 -12.13 -0.79 -9.09
N ILE A 164 -12.15 0.51 -8.78
CA ILE A 164 -13.32 1.18 -8.18
C ILE A 164 -14.52 1.13 -9.13
N GLN A 165 -14.32 1.30 -10.45
CA GLN A 165 -15.40 1.29 -11.42
C GLN A 165 -15.98 -0.11 -11.67
N GLN A 166 -15.16 -1.16 -11.59
CA GLN A 166 -15.58 -2.55 -11.78
C GLN A 166 -16.33 -3.12 -10.57
N ASN A 167 -16.09 -2.58 -9.37
CA ASN A 167 -16.70 -3.04 -8.12
C ASN A 167 -17.78 -2.06 -7.60
N ARG A 168 -18.53 -1.44 -8.53
CA ARG A 168 -19.70 -0.62 -8.21
C ARG A 168 -20.97 -1.45 -8.03
#